data_AF-A0AAV4GTX1-F1
#
_entry.id   AF-A0AAV4GTX1-F1
#
_cell.length_a   1.000
_cell.length_b   1.000
_cell.length_c   1.000
_cell.angle_alpha   90.00
_cell.angle_beta   90.00
_cell.angle_gamma   90.00
#
_symmetry.space_group_name_H-M   'P 1'
#
loop_
_entity.id
_entity.type
_entity.pdbx_description
1 polymer ?
#
loop_
_entity_poly.entity_id
_entity_poly.type
_entity_poly.pdbx_seq_one_letter_code
_entity_poly.pdbx_strand_id
1 'polypeptide(L)'
;MAPRDYVAEKEKITSFLKDYYKDTDNGSKEFVYAEQLTKLAHREQVALTIDLDDVSDHDPDMGEAILENARRYVQLFGDAVHDLLPEYKQREVQNRDALDVYIEHRLLMEQRNHPDEEITRDPRTKYPPELIRRFEIVFKAPTVQKFAAIREIKAQNIGKLVSVKGIVTRATEVKPMMVVATYTCDTCGNETYQPSSSQNSLIRPMKARYYFSTAQSRDKRRPSPAYSGVQGA
;
A
#
# COMPACT_ATOMS: atom_id res chain seq x y z
N MET A 1 13.27 22.76 -3.91
CA MET A 1 12.12 22.73 -2.98
C MET A 1 12.61 22.21 -1.65
N ALA A 2 12.21 22.87 -0.56
CA ALA A 2 12.61 22.47 0.79
C ALA A 2 12.15 21.02 1.07
N PRO A 3 12.91 20.26 1.87
CA PRO A 3 12.45 18.95 2.34
C PRO A 3 11.20 19.18 3.18
N ARG A 4 10.04 18.81 2.64
CA ARG A 4 8.78 18.87 3.37
C ARG A 4 8.72 17.72 4.37
N ASP A 5 8.17 18.00 5.54
CA ASP A 5 7.96 16.99 6.56
C ASP A 5 6.67 16.22 6.26
N TYR A 6 6.84 15.00 5.75
CA TYR A 6 5.73 14.13 5.41
C TYR A 6 4.95 13.61 6.62
N VAL A 7 5.51 13.71 7.83
CA VAL A 7 4.80 13.33 9.06
C VAL A 7 3.73 14.37 9.37
N ALA A 8 4.10 15.65 9.36
CA ALA A 8 3.15 16.75 9.54
C ALA A 8 2.08 16.77 8.44
N GLU A 9 2.46 16.46 7.19
CA GLU A 9 1.47 16.35 6.11
C GLU A 9 0.49 15.19 6.31
N LYS A 10 0.93 14.05 6.87
CA LYS A 10 0.03 12.93 7.19
C LYS A 10 -1.01 13.35 8.24
N GLU A 11 -0.61 14.10 9.27
CA GLU A 11 -1.54 14.61 10.28
C GLU A 11 -2.58 15.56 9.67
N LYS A 12 -2.14 16.47 8.79
CA LYS A 12 -3.05 17.34 8.02
C LYS A 12 -4.04 16.55 7.16
N ILE A 13 -3.60 15.45 6.54
CA ILE A 13 -4.49 14.57 5.77
C ILE A 13 -5.53 13.93 6.69
N THR A 14 -5.13 13.48 7.88
CA THR A 14 -6.08 12.87 8.83
C THR A 14 -7.11 13.87 9.36
N SER A 15 -6.71 15.12 9.63
CA SER A 15 -7.66 16.17 10.01
C SER A 15 -8.60 16.51 8.86
N PHE A 16 -8.09 16.63 7.64
CA PHE A 16 -8.92 16.85 6.45
C PHE A 16 -9.99 15.78 6.28
N LEU A 17 -9.64 14.49 6.40
CA LEU A 17 -10.60 13.39 6.25
C LEU A 17 -11.69 13.37 7.33
N LYS A 18 -11.41 13.91 8.53
CA LYS A 18 -12.37 13.96 9.65
C LYS A 18 -13.24 15.21 9.62
N ASP A 19 -12.62 16.36 9.35
CA ASP A 19 -13.23 17.68 9.56
C ASP A 19 -13.92 18.22 8.31
N TYR A 20 -13.72 17.61 7.14
CA TYR A 20 -14.31 18.12 5.90
C TYR A 20 -15.81 17.82 5.81
N TYR A 21 -16.61 18.88 5.71
CA TYR A 21 -18.04 18.85 5.46
C TYR A 21 -18.37 19.74 4.25
N LYS A 22 -19.35 19.32 3.45
CA LYS A 22 -19.99 20.20 2.47
C LYS A 22 -21.33 20.65 3.04
N ASP A 23 -21.59 21.95 2.97
CA ASP A 23 -22.91 22.49 3.27
C ASP A 23 -23.78 22.29 2.02
N THR A 24 -24.67 21.30 2.06
CA THR A 24 -25.70 21.12 1.04
C THR A 24 -26.75 22.24 1.19
N ASP A 25 -27.33 22.72 0.08
CA ASP A 25 -28.33 23.81 0.02
C ASP A 25 -29.52 23.67 1.01
N ASN A 26 -29.75 22.46 1.55
CA ASN A 26 -30.77 22.17 2.55
C ASN A 26 -30.34 22.39 4.02
N GLY A 27 -29.15 22.95 4.28
CA GLY A 27 -28.67 23.26 5.64
C GLY A 27 -28.24 22.04 6.47
N SER A 28 -28.15 20.86 5.85
CA SER A 28 -27.55 19.67 6.45
C SER A 28 -26.06 19.61 6.14
N LYS A 29 -25.22 19.54 7.18
CA LYS A 29 -23.78 19.28 7.06
C LYS A 29 -23.57 17.83 6.64
N GLU A 30 -23.13 17.61 5.42
CA GLU A 30 -22.86 16.27 4.89
C GLU A 30 -21.35 16.02 4.87
N PHE A 31 -20.91 15.01 5.61
CA PHE A 31 -19.52 14.58 5.65
C PHE A 31 -19.26 13.60 4.50
N VAL A 32 -19.03 14.15 3.31
CA VAL A 32 -18.85 13.37 2.07
C VAL A 32 -17.79 12.28 2.23
N TYR A 33 -16.63 12.61 2.80
CA TYR A 33 -15.55 11.64 2.99
C TYR A 33 -15.83 10.65 4.12
N ALA A 34 -16.51 11.03 5.19
CA ALA A 34 -16.86 10.11 6.27
C ALA A 34 -17.87 9.04 5.81
N GLU A 35 -18.84 9.42 4.98
CA GLU A 35 -19.77 8.47 4.37
C GLU A 35 -19.06 7.52 3.40
N GLN A 36 -18.17 8.04 2.56
CA GLN A 36 -17.35 7.21 1.68
C GLN A 36 -16.44 6.26 2.45
N LEU A 37 -15.82 6.71 3.56
CA LEU A 37 -15.01 5.87 4.45
C LEU A 37 -15.86 4.78 5.12
N THR A 38 -17.11 5.09 5.49
CA THR A 38 -18.04 4.10 6.05
C THR A 38 -18.39 3.03 5.01
N LYS A 39 -18.70 3.43 3.77
CA LYS A 39 -18.93 2.52 2.64
C LYS A 39 -17.69 1.68 2.32
N LEU A 40 -16.50 2.26 2.44
CA LEU A 40 -15.21 1.57 2.30
C LEU A 40 -15.02 0.52 3.41
N ALA A 41 -15.33 0.89 4.66
CA ALA A 41 -15.24 0.00 5.82
C ALA A 41 -16.21 -1.18 5.73
N HIS A 42 -17.40 -0.97 5.17
CA HIS A 42 -18.39 -2.03 4.92
C HIS A 42 -18.10 -2.84 3.64
N ARG A 43 -17.07 -2.47 2.87
CA ARG A 43 -16.69 -3.08 1.58
C ARG A 43 -17.77 -3.00 0.50
N GLU A 44 -18.60 -1.97 0.56
CA GLU A 44 -19.53 -1.63 -0.53
C GLU A 44 -18.82 -0.89 -1.66
N GLN A 45 -17.77 -0.16 -1.31
CA GLN A 45 -16.96 0.64 -2.24
C GLN A 45 -15.49 0.24 -2.16
N VAL A 46 -14.84 0.14 -3.32
CA VAL A 46 -13.41 -0.23 -3.45
C VAL A 46 -12.53 0.99 -3.74
N ALA A 47 -13.01 1.93 -4.55
CA ALA A 47 -12.25 3.13 -4.91
C ALA A 47 -12.74 4.36 -4.14
N LEU A 48 -11.85 4.99 -3.36
CA LEU A 48 -12.09 6.28 -2.72
C LEU A 48 -11.68 7.40 -3.70
N THR A 49 -12.64 8.22 -4.11
CA THR A 49 -12.39 9.34 -5.01
C THR A 49 -12.25 10.62 -4.19
N ILE A 50 -11.07 11.24 -4.25
CA ILE A 50 -10.76 12.48 -3.54
C ILE A 50 -10.69 13.60 -4.56
N ASP A 51 -11.53 14.63 -4.36
CA ASP A 51 -11.58 15.78 -5.24
C ASP A 51 -10.50 16.78 -4.81
N LEU A 52 -9.61 17.16 -5.73
CA LEU A 52 -8.53 18.12 -5.42
C LEU A 52 -9.05 19.52 -5.10
N ASP A 53 -10.24 19.87 -5.59
CA ASP A 53 -10.90 21.14 -5.27
C ASP A 53 -11.18 21.20 -3.75
N ASP A 54 -11.73 20.12 -3.18
CA ASP A 54 -12.01 19.99 -1.74
C ASP A 54 -10.74 20.10 -0.88
N VAL A 55 -9.65 19.48 -1.35
CA VAL A 55 -8.34 19.55 -0.66
C VAL A 55 -7.78 20.97 -0.71
N SER A 56 -7.89 21.64 -1.86
CA SER A 56 -7.44 23.01 -2.05
C SER A 56 -8.24 24.02 -1.22
N ASP A 57 -9.53 23.74 -0.97
CA ASP A 57 -10.39 24.58 -0.12
C ASP A 57 -9.95 24.53 1.36
N HIS A 58 -9.46 23.38 1.82
CA HIS A 58 -8.98 23.22 3.19
C HIS A 58 -7.53 23.70 3.37
N ASP A 59 -6.63 23.27 2.49
CA ASP A 59 -5.22 23.67 2.51
C ASP A 59 -4.69 23.84 1.07
N PRO A 60 -4.51 25.10 0.59
CA PRO A 60 -4.02 25.34 -0.76
C PRO A 60 -2.58 24.84 -0.97
N ASP A 61 -1.75 24.85 0.08
CA ASP A 61 -0.36 24.38 -0.01
C ASP A 61 -0.29 22.86 -0.22
N MET A 62 -1.27 22.12 0.32
CA MET A 62 -1.42 20.69 0.11
C MET A 62 -1.91 20.39 -1.31
N GLY A 63 -2.88 21.15 -1.81
CA GLY A 63 -3.38 21.02 -3.18
C GLY A 63 -2.27 21.16 -4.22
N GLU A 64 -1.43 22.18 -4.10
CA GLU A 64 -0.27 22.37 -4.99
C GLU A 64 0.75 21.22 -4.86
N ALA A 65 0.96 20.71 -3.65
CA ALA A 65 1.88 19.59 -3.41
C ALA A 65 1.43 18.31 -4.11
N ILE A 66 0.13 18.00 -4.03
CA ILE A 66 -0.46 16.84 -4.68
C ILE A 66 -0.32 16.97 -6.20
N LEU A 67 -0.49 18.17 -6.75
CA LEU A 67 -0.29 18.42 -8.17
C LEU A 67 1.16 18.21 -8.61
N GLU A 68 2.15 18.42 -7.75
CA GLU A 68 3.56 18.21 -8.08
C GLU A 68 4.05 16.77 -7.88
N ASN A 69 3.54 16.06 -6.88
CA ASN A 69 3.97 14.70 -6.54
C ASN A 69 2.81 13.77 -6.17
N ALA A 70 1.87 13.59 -7.09
CA ALA A 70 0.64 12.84 -6.84
C ALA A 70 0.90 11.41 -6.34
N ARG A 71 1.91 10.72 -6.88
CA ARG A 71 2.20 9.31 -6.52
C ARG A 71 2.53 9.15 -5.05
N ARG A 72 3.28 10.09 -4.46
CA ARG A 72 3.64 10.03 -3.04
C ARG A 72 2.43 10.31 -2.16
N TYR A 73 1.61 11.28 -2.53
CA TYR A 73 0.38 11.59 -1.80
C TYR A 73 -0.62 10.43 -1.86
N VAL A 74 -0.74 9.68 -2.96
CA VAL A 74 -1.57 8.46 -2.99
C VAL A 74 -1.15 7.48 -1.89
N GLN A 75 0.16 7.29 -1.68
CA GLN A 75 0.67 6.41 -0.63
C GLN A 75 0.37 6.97 0.78
N LEU A 76 0.59 8.26 1.00
CA LEU A 76 0.36 8.91 2.30
C LEU A 76 -1.12 8.91 2.68
N PHE A 77 -2.02 9.23 1.74
CA PHE A 77 -3.46 9.10 1.93
C PHE A 77 -3.84 7.64 2.18
N GLY A 78 -3.19 6.68 1.51
CA GLY A 78 -3.40 5.25 1.76
C GLY A 78 -3.04 4.82 3.17
N ASP A 79 -1.93 5.36 3.70
CA ASP A 79 -1.52 5.13 5.09
C ASP A 79 -2.51 5.77 6.06
N ALA A 80 -2.90 7.04 5.83
CA ALA A 80 -3.83 7.76 6.69
C ALA A 80 -5.22 7.10 6.72
N VAL A 81 -5.78 6.73 5.56
CA VAL A 81 -7.08 6.04 5.48
C VAL A 81 -7.02 4.68 6.17
N HIS A 82 -5.91 3.94 6.04
CA HIS A 82 -5.75 2.65 6.72
C HIS A 82 -5.82 2.79 8.24
N ASP A 83 -5.21 3.83 8.80
CA ASP A 83 -5.23 4.10 10.24
C ASP A 83 -6.62 4.55 10.72
N LEU A 84 -7.41 5.20 9.86
CA LEU A 84 -8.76 5.68 10.17
C LEU A 84 -9.86 4.61 10.04
N LEU A 85 -9.66 3.60 9.18
CA LEU A 85 -10.68 2.56 8.90
C LEU A 85 -11.27 1.85 10.14
N PRO A 86 -10.51 1.54 11.21
CA PRO A 86 -11.06 0.92 12.40
C PRO A 86 -12.15 1.75 13.09
N GLU A 87 -12.05 3.08 13.07
CA GLU A 87 -12.99 3.99 13.73
C GLU A 87 -14.37 4.00 13.06
N TYR A 88 -14.41 3.80 11.74
CA TYR A 88 -15.64 3.88 10.93
C TYR A 88 -16.34 2.53 10.74
N LYS A 89 -15.81 1.43 11.30
CA LYS A 89 -16.40 0.09 11.18
C LYS A 89 -17.63 -0.07 12.09
N GLN A 90 -18.79 0.39 11.61
CA GLN A 90 -20.06 0.30 12.35
C GLN A 90 -20.72 -1.08 12.31
N ARG A 91 -20.47 -1.88 11.26
CA ARG A 91 -21.07 -3.19 11.05
C ARG A 91 -20.03 -4.20 10.62
N GLU A 92 -20.24 -5.47 10.93
CA GLU A 92 -19.47 -6.56 10.33
C GLU A 92 -19.75 -6.66 8.82
N VAL A 93 -18.67 -6.81 8.05
CA VAL A 93 -18.73 -6.90 6.60
C VAL A 93 -19.50 -8.16 6.20
N GLN A 94 -20.62 -7.98 5.49
CA GLN A 94 -21.45 -9.09 5.02
C GLN A 94 -20.85 -9.77 3.79
N ASN A 95 -20.19 -9.01 2.91
CA ASN A 95 -19.57 -9.52 1.69
C ASN A 95 -18.09 -9.82 1.94
N ARG A 96 -17.79 -11.05 2.39
CA ARG A 96 -16.42 -11.54 2.49
C ARG A 96 -15.97 -12.07 1.13
N ASP A 97 -15.01 -11.41 0.53
CA ASP A 97 -14.32 -11.92 -0.66
C ASP A 97 -13.47 -13.16 -0.30
N ALA A 98 -13.18 -14.03 -1.27
CA ALA A 98 -12.40 -15.24 -1.03
C ALA A 98 -10.99 -14.91 -0.51
N LEU A 99 -10.39 -13.82 -0.99
CA LEU A 99 -9.12 -13.32 -0.48
C LEU A 99 -9.22 -12.86 0.97
N ASP A 100 -10.38 -12.36 1.41
CA ASP A 100 -10.56 -11.87 2.78
C ASP A 100 -10.53 -13.01 3.77
N VAL A 101 -11.32 -14.03 3.47
CA VAL A 101 -11.36 -15.28 4.24
C VAL A 101 -9.97 -15.91 4.27
N TYR A 102 -9.24 -15.85 3.16
CA TYR A 102 -7.88 -16.37 3.09
C TYR A 102 -6.89 -15.61 3.99
N ILE A 103 -6.93 -14.27 3.97
CA ILE A 103 -6.07 -13.44 4.83
C ILE A 103 -6.45 -13.60 6.31
N GLU A 104 -7.74 -13.60 6.64
CA GLU A 104 -8.24 -13.79 8.00
C GLU A 104 -7.82 -15.15 8.56
N HIS A 105 -7.99 -16.23 7.78
CA HIS A 105 -7.53 -17.56 8.15
C HIS A 105 -6.02 -17.61 8.36
N ARG A 106 -5.24 -16.94 7.51
CA ARG A 106 -3.77 -16.88 7.65
C ARG A 106 -3.33 -16.09 8.88
N LEU A 107 -3.96 -14.95 9.16
CA LEU A 107 -3.66 -14.14 10.34
C LEU A 107 -3.99 -14.90 11.64
N LEU A 108 -5.10 -15.64 11.67
CA LEU A 108 -5.48 -16.50 12.79
C LEU A 108 -4.47 -17.63 13.01
N MET A 109 -3.99 -18.25 11.93
CA MET A 109 -2.96 -19.30 12.01
C MET A 109 -1.61 -18.75 12.49
N GLU A 110 -1.24 -17.54 12.08
CA GLU A 110 -0.01 -16.89 12.55
C GLU A 110 -0.07 -16.56 14.05
N GLN A 111 -1.19 -15.98 14.52
CA GLN A 111 -1.39 -15.69 15.96
C GLN A 111 -1.33 -16.96 16.81
N ARG A 112 -1.82 -18.09 16.30
CA ARG A 112 -1.82 -19.37 17.01
C ARG A 112 -0.45 -20.03 17.04
N ASN A 113 0.34 -19.89 15.98
CA ASN A 113 1.64 -20.56 15.85
C ASN A 113 2.79 -19.78 16.52
N HIS A 114 2.66 -18.48 16.75
CA HIS A 114 3.72 -17.64 17.33
C HIS A 114 3.20 -16.58 18.32
N PRO A 115 2.80 -16.96 19.55
CA PRO A 115 2.35 -16.01 20.58
C PRO A 115 3.48 -15.14 21.18
N ASP A 116 4.77 -15.57 21.15
CA ASP A 116 5.81 -15.01 22.06
C ASP A 116 7.11 -14.47 21.42
N GLU A 117 7.23 -14.33 20.09
CA GLU A 117 8.47 -13.79 19.47
C GLU A 117 8.19 -12.59 18.54
N GLU A 118 8.15 -11.40 19.13
CA GLU A 118 8.02 -10.12 18.43
C GLU A 118 9.39 -9.57 17.94
N ILE A 119 10.50 -10.13 18.45
CA ILE A 119 11.84 -9.49 18.42
C ILE A 119 12.72 -9.94 17.23
N THR A 120 12.39 -11.02 16.52
CA THR A 120 13.22 -11.60 15.43
C THR A 120 12.49 -11.71 14.09
N ARG A 121 11.42 -10.93 13.86
CA ARG A 121 10.70 -10.98 12.59
C ARG A 121 11.43 -10.16 11.54
N ASP A 122 11.95 -10.86 10.52
CA ASP A 122 12.45 -10.20 9.32
C ASP A 122 11.31 -9.32 8.74
N PRO A 123 11.54 -8.04 8.42
CA PRO A 123 10.52 -7.14 7.86
C PRO A 123 9.85 -7.65 6.57
N ARG A 124 10.43 -8.67 5.92
CA ARG A 124 9.92 -9.32 4.70
C ARG A 124 8.85 -10.39 4.97
N THR A 125 8.73 -10.83 6.21
CA THR A 125 7.72 -11.79 6.67
C THR A 125 6.49 -11.07 7.24
N LYS A 126 6.58 -9.76 7.51
CA LYS A 126 5.39 -8.96 7.83
C LYS A 126 4.55 -8.77 6.58
N TYR A 127 3.23 -8.93 6.71
CA TYR A 127 2.30 -8.63 5.63
C TYR A 127 2.49 -7.19 5.14
N PRO A 128 2.77 -6.99 3.85
CA PRO A 128 2.88 -5.65 3.32
C PRO A 128 1.50 -4.98 3.39
N PRO A 129 1.44 -3.68 3.73
CA PRO A 129 0.17 -2.95 3.82
C PRO A 129 -0.56 -2.93 2.47
N GLU A 130 0.16 -3.03 1.36
CA GLU A 130 -0.40 -3.16 0.01
C GLU A 130 -1.29 -4.40 -0.17
N LEU A 131 -1.08 -5.47 0.59
CA LEU A 131 -1.90 -6.69 0.53
C LEU A 131 -3.16 -6.60 1.39
N ILE A 132 -3.12 -5.78 2.44
CA ILE A 132 -4.24 -5.58 3.38
C ILE A 132 -5.14 -4.41 2.91
N ARG A 133 -4.58 -3.45 2.18
CA ARG A 133 -5.31 -2.33 1.57
C ARG A 133 -6.18 -2.83 0.42
N ARG A 134 -7.45 -3.04 0.74
CA ARG A 134 -8.52 -3.42 -0.22
C ARG A 134 -9.19 -2.24 -0.89
N PHE A 135 -8.53 -1.09 -0.87
CA PHE A 135 -9.07 0.13 -1.43
C PHE A 135 -8.03 0.80 -2.31
N GLU A 136 -8.54 1.43 -3.36
CA GLU A 136 -7.75 2.27 -4.26
C GLU A 136 -8.09 3.72 -3.98
N ILE A 137 -7.08 4.59 -4.00
CA ILE A 137 -7.28 6.04 -3.88
C ILE A 137 -7.11 6.65 -5.25
N VAL A 138 -8.15 7.34 -5.70
CA VAL A 138 -8.17 8.02 -6.98
C VAL A 138 -8.33 9.50 -6.72
N PHE A 139 -7.39 10.29 -7.26
CA PHE A 139 -7.48 11.74 -7.25
C PHE A 139 -8.23 12.20 -8.49
N LYS A 140 -9.28 13.00 -8.29
CA LYS A 140 -9.94 13.70 -9.37
C LYS A 140 -9.27 15.05 -9.57
N ALA A 141 -8.88 15.32 -10.82
CA ALA A 141 -8.23 16.56 -11.16
C ALA A 141 -9.12 17.77 -10.82
N PRO A 142 -8.51 18.90 -10.38
CA PRO A 142 -9.25 20.08 -10.00
C PRO A 142 -9.94 20.69 -11.22
N THR A 143 -11.13 21.25 -11.01
CA THR A 143 -11.97 21.80 -12.10
C THR A 143 -11.26 22.97 -12.82
N VAL A 144 -10.38 23.67 -12.11
CA VAL A 144 -9.58 24.79 -12.62
C VAL A 144 -8.49 24.34 -13.61
N GLN A 145 -8.09 23.06 -13.59
CA GLN A 145 -6.99 22.58 -14.43
C GLN A 145 -7.39 22.52 -15.90
N LYS A 146 -6.67 23.27 -16.73
CA LYS A 146 -6.83 23.20 -18.19
C LYS A 146 -6.29 21.88 -18.72
N PHE A 147 -7.00 21.31 -19.70
CA PHE A 147 -6.54 20.13 -20.41
C PHE A 147 -5.27 20.46 -21.21
N ALA A 148 -4.19 19.73 -20.94
CA ALA A 148 -2.94 19.84 -21.68
C ALA A 148 -3.04 19.09 -23.01
N ALA A 149 -2.51 19.68 -24.08
CA ALA A 149 -2.37 18.97 -25.34
C ALA A 149 -1.24 17.92 -25.22
N ILE A 150 -1.42 16.75 -25.84
CA ILE A 150 -0.42 15.66 -25.81
C ILE A 150 0.98 16.13 -26.24
N ARG A 151 1.04 17.09 -27.17
CA ARG A 151 2.31 17.69 -27.66
C ARG A 151 3.03 18.56 -26.64
N GLU A 152 2.33 19.08 -25.64
CA GLU A 152 2.89 19.98 -24.63
C GLU A 152 3.44 19.24 -23.41
N ILE A 153 3.17 17.93 -23.30
CA ILE A 153 3.65 17.09 -22.21
C ILE A 153 5.15 16.85 -22.40
N LYS A 154 5.95 17.55 -21.60
CA LYS A 154 7.41 17.49 -21.59
C LYS A 154 7.94 16.96 -20.26
N ALA A 155 9.26 16.83 -20.15
CA ALA A 155 9.94 16.39 -18.93
C ALA A 155 9.58 17.19 -17.67
N GLN A 156 9.14 18.44 -17.81
CA GLN A 156 8.69 19.29 -16.71
C GLN A 156 7.43 18.78 -15.99
N ASN A 157 6.65 17.91 -16.66
CA ASN A 157 5.41 17.35 -16.14
C ASN A 157 5.61 15.97 -15.48
N ILE A 158 6.86 15.49 -15.35
CA ILE A 158 7.15 14.22 -14.69
C ILE A 158 6.79 14.34 -13.20
N GLY A 159 5.99 13.40 -12.70
CA GLY A 159 5.53 13.36 -11.31
C GLY A 159 4.28 14.21 -11.03
N LYS A 160 3.91 15.09 -11.97
CA LYS A 160 2.76 15.99 -11.82
C LYS A 160 1.45 15.35 -12.25
N LEU A 161 0.34 15.77 -11.65
CA LEU A 161 -1.00 15.40 -12.10
C LEU A 161 -1.37 16.26 -13.32
N VAL A 162 -1.58 15.64 -14.48
CA VAL A 162 -1.93 16.32 -15.74
C VAL A 162 -3.19 15.71 -16.34
N SER A 163 -4.13 16.57 -16.70
CA SER A 163 -5.36 16.19 -17.39
C SER A 163 -5.18 16.31 -18.90
N VAL A 164 -5.47 15.23 -19.64
CA VAL A 164 -5.28 15.17 -21.11
C VAL A 164 -6.59 14.74 -21.76
N LYS A 165 -6.96 15.41 -22.86
CA LYS A 165 -8.12 15.04 -23.68
C LYS A 165 -7.66 14.39 -24.98
N GLY A 166 -8.24 13.24 -25.33
CA GLY A 166 -7.88 12.50 -26.54
C GLY A 166 -8.96 11.50 -26.95
N ILE A 167 -8.76 10.89 -28.11
CA ILE A 167 -9.62 9.82 -28.66
C ILE A 167 -8.91 8.48 -28.46
N VAL A 168 -9.60 7.51 -27.89
CA VAL A 168 -9.06 6.15 -27.71
C VAL A 168 -9.13 5.40 -29.04
N THR A 169 -7.98 5.00 -29.59
CA THR A 169 -7.88 4.35 -30.90
C THR A 169 -7.80 2.82 -30.83
N ARG A 170 -7.28 2.28 -29.72
CA ARG A 170 -7.18 0.85 -29.47
C ARG A 170 -7.36 0.59 -27.97
N ALA A 171 -8.19 -0.39 -27.64
CA ALA A 171 -8.31 -0.93 -26.29
C ALA A 171 -7.76 -2.36 -26.30
N THR A 172 -6.90 -2.69 -25.34
CA THR A 172 -6.44 -4.07 -25.12
C THR A 172 -7.38 -4.78 -24.14
N GLU A 173 -7.46 -6.10 -24.23
CA GLU A 173 -8.16 -6.91 -23.23
C GLU A 173 -7.54 -6.77 -21.84
N VAL A 174 -8.36 -7.04 -20.82
CA VAL A 174 -7.95 -6.97 -19.41
C VAL A 174 -6.90 -8.03 -19.13
N LYS A 175 -5.73 -7.60 -18.66
CA LYS A 175 -4.65 -8.47 -18.20
C LYS A 175 -4.49 -8.33 -16.69
N PRO A 176 -4.62 -9.41 -15.91
CA PRO A 176 -4.39 -9.35 -14.48
C PRO A 176 -2.92 -8.97 -14.21
N MET A 177 -2.72 -8.01 -13.31
CA MET A 177 -1.39 -7.58 -12.87
C MET A 177 -1.13 -8.09 -11.46
N MET A 178 0.02 -8.71 -11.25
CA MET A 178 0.46 -9.10 -9.91
C MET A 178 0.94 -7.86 -9.16
N VAL A 179 0.50 -7.70 -7.91
CA VAL A 179 0.92 -6.60 -7.01
C VAL A 179 1.87 -7.11 -5.94
N VAL A 180 1.52 -8.22 -5.29
CA VAL A 180 2.34 -8.90 -4.29
C VAL A 180 2.43 -10.38 -4.63
N ALA A 181 3.66 -10.89 -4.72
CA ALA A 181 3.91 -12.31 -4.84
C ALA A 181 4.19 -12.90 -3.45
N THR A 182 3.44 -13.94 -3.08
CA THR A 182 3.71 -14.71 -1.85
C THR A 182 4.40 -16.02 -2.23
N TYR A 183 5.58 -16.25 -1.66
CA TYR A 183 6.31 -17.51 -1.82
C TYR A 183 6.26 -18.29 -0.52
N THR A 184 5.78 -19.52 -0.59
CA THR A 184 5.75 -20.45 0.54
C THR A 184 6.86 -21.49 0.38
N CYS A 185 7.60 -21.78 1.44
CA CYS A 185 8.59 -22.85 1.44
C CYS A 185 7.95 -24.16 1.89
N ASP A 186 8.01 -25.21 1.06
CA ASP A 186 7.41 -26.52 1.39
C ASP A 186 8.09 -27.22 2.59
N THR A 187 9.34 -26.87 2.91
CA THR A 187 10.11 -27.50 3.99
C THR A 187 9.92 -26.83 5.34
N CYS A 188 9.85 -25.50 5.39
CA CYS A 188 9.75 -24.75 6.65
C CYS A 188 8.42 -24.03 6.84
N GLY A 189 7.53 -24.03 5.85
CA GLY A 189 6.23 -23.34 5.91
C GLY A 189 6.32 -21.81 5.97
N ASN A 190 7.52 -21.23 5.91
CA ASN A 190 7.68 -19.77 5.97
C ASN A 190 7.20 -19.11 4.67
N GLU A 191 6.55 -17.96 4.82
CA GLU A 191 6.06 -17.15 3.72
C GLU A 191 6.95 -15.92 3.52
N THR A 192 7.28 -15.61 2.27
CA THR A 192 7.99 -14.39 1.91
C THR A 192 7.15 -13.58 0.94
N TYR A 193 6.95 -12.30 1.26
CA TYR A 193 6.19 -11.38 0.42
C TYR A 193 7.13 -10.50 -0.40
N GLN A 194 6.90 -10.43 -1.70
CA GLN A 194 7.64 -9.57 -2.62
C GLN A 194 6.67 -8.61 -3.34
N PRO A 195 6.70 -7.30 -3.03
CA PRO A 195 5.92 -6.32 -3.78
C PRO A 195 6.53 -6.12 -5.17
N SER A 196 5.70 -6.04 -6.20
CA SER A 196 6.15 -5.78 -7.57
C SER A 196 6.27 -4.27 -7.80
N SER A 197 7.49 -3.74 -7.75
CA SER A 197 7.73 -2.31 -7.99
C SER A 197 7.70 -1.92 -9.47
N SER A 198 7.88 -2.87 -10.40
CA SER A 198 7.92 -2.61 -11.84
C SER A 198 7.46 -3.83 -12.67
N GLN A 199 6.83 -3.55 -13.82
CA GLN A 199 6.22 -4.55 -14.71
C GLN A 199 7.22 -5.56 -15.31
N ASN A 200 8.53 -5.30 -15.25
CA ASN A 200 9.50 -6.02 -16.09
C ASN A 200 10.56 -6.85 -15.36
N SER A 201 10.59 -6.92 -14.02
CA SER A 201 11.59 -7.75 -13.34
C SER A 201 11.11 -8.32 -12.01
N LEU A 202 10.27 -9.34 -12.06
CA LEU A 202 10.09 -10.26 -10.94
C LEU A 202 11.30 -11.19 -10.88
N ILE A 203 12.29 -10.81 -10.06
CA ILE A 203 13.39 -11.71 -9.71
C ILE A 203 12.81 -12.70 -8.70
N ARG A 204 12.61 -13.95 -9.13
CA ARG A 204 12.21 -15.02 -8.22
C ARG A 204 13.24 -15.13 -7.10
N PRO A 205 12.83 -15.11 -5.82
CA PRO A 205 13.77 -15.25 -4.74
C PRO A 205 14.50 -16.60 -4.89
N MET A 206 15.83 -16.58 -4.83
CA MET A 206 16.60 -17.81 -4.65
C MET A 206 16.13 -18.48 -3.37
N LYS A 207 16.05 -19.83 -3.38
CA LYS A 207 15.63 -20.70 -2.25
C LYS A 207 15.92 -20.04 -0.91
N ALA A 208 14.90 -19.95 -0.05
CA ALA A 208 14.94 -19.31 1.26
C ALA A 208 16.33 -19.46 1.90
N ARG A 209 17.13 -18.38 1.90
CA ARG A 209 18.42 -18.30 2.60
C ARG A 209 18.20 -18.17 4.11
N TYR A 210 17.35 -19.02 4.67
CA TYR A 210 17.00 -19.03 6.09
C TYR A 210 17.72 -20.16 6.85
N TYR A 211 18.87 -20.61 6.34
CA TYR A 211 19.73 -21.59 7.03
C TYR A 211 20.93 -20.98 7.76
N PHE A 212 21.11 -19.65 7.76
CA PHE A 212 22.36 -19.05 8.26
C PHE A 212 22.32 -18.35 9.63
N SER A 213 21.15 -17.98 10.19
CA SER A 213 21.14 -17.32 11.52
C SER A 213 20.95 -18.28 12.70
N THR A 214 20.26 -19.41 12.51
CA THR A 214 20.06 -20.41 13.58
C THR A 214 21.21 -21.41 13.71
N ALA A 215 22.19 -21.40 12.80
CA ALA A 215 23.38 -22.26 12.88
C ALA A 215 24.42 -21.77 13.90
N GLN A 216 24.44 -20.48 14.26
CA GLN A 216 25.43 -19.95 15.22
C GLN A 216 25.15 -20.31 16.69
N SER A 217 23.96 -20.80 17.02
CA SER A 217 23.60 -21.14 18.41
C SER A 217 23.66 -22.64 18.75
N ARG A 218 23.85 -23.53 17.77
CA ARG A 218 23.83 -25.00 18.01
C ARG A 218 25.17 -25.72 17.86
N ASP A 219 26.23 -25.07 17.38
CA ASP A 219 27.50 -25.75 17.07
C ASP A 219 28.59 -25.54 18.15
N LYS A 220 28.29 -25.96 19.40
CA LYS A 220 29.29 -26.02 20.51
C LYS A 220 29.48 -27.42 21.09
N ARG A 221 28.91 -28.47 20.49
CA ARG A 221 29.08 -29.85 20.99
C ARG A 221 29.20 -30.84 19.85
N ARG A 222 30.38 -30.93 19.24
CA ARG A 222 30.95 -32.17 18.72
C ARG A 222 32.47 -32.01 18.51
N PRO A 223 33.30 -32.91 19.07
CA PRO A 223 34.73 -32.90 18.80
C PRO A 223 35.00 -33.38 17.36
N SER A 224 36.00 -32.76 16.73
CA SER A 224 36.47 -33.04 15.38
C SER A 224 37.10 -34.44 15.24
N PRO A 225 36.83 -35.20 14.17
CA PRO A 225 37.75 -36.22 13.70
C PRO A 225 38.76 -35.59 12.73
N ALA A 226 40.04 -35.87 13.00
CA ALA A 226 41.20 -35.45 12.26
C ALA A 226 41.14 -35.86 10.77
N TYR A 227 41.50 -34.92 9.88
CA TYR A 227 41.91 -35.22 8.51
C TYR A 227 43.44 -35.29 8.49
N SER A 228 44.00 -36.48 8.26
CA SER A 228 45.40 -36.65 7.91
C SER A 228 45.60 -36.22 6.47
N GLY A 229 46.30 -35.09 6.29
CA GLY A 229 46.82 -34.67 4.99
C GLY A 229 48.03 -35.52 4.62
N VAL A 230 48.01 -36.12 3.44
CA VAL A 230 49.22 -36.49 2.72
C VAL A 230 49.46 -35.40 1.68
N GLN A 231 50.40 -34.51 1.99
CA GLN A 231 50.97 -33.54 1.06
C GLN A 231 52.20 -34.15 0.39
N GLY A 232 52.22 -34.08 -0.94
CA GLY A 232 53.36 -33.66 -1.77
C GLY A 232 54.62 -34.52 -1.85
N ALA A 233 54.90 -35.03 -3.06
CA ALA A 233 56.11 -34.73 -3.83
C ALA A 233 55.91 -35.21 -5.27
#